data_AF-A0AAD4G841-F1
#
_entry.id   AF-A0AAD4G841-F1
#
_cell.length_a   1.000
_cell.length_b   1.000
_cell.length_c   1.000
_cell.angle_alpha   90.00
_cell.angle_beta   90.00
_cell.angle_gamma   90.00
#
_symmetry.space_group_name_H-M   'P 1'
#
loop_
_entity.id
_entity.type
_entity.pdbx_description
1 polymer ?
#
loop_
_entity_poly.entity_id
_entity_poly.type
_entity_poly.pdbx_seq_one_letter_code
_entity_poly.pdbx_strand_id
1 'polypeptide(L)'
;MGRANVPTANASILRLQTLLGWCDNMLKDESKLRTSPKNYHDRVFKEEIIGHINITKHHYDSTSFKDALKYGFYEFQNICGWYREVIADVGMHADLAKYWLVRWPGPGCTADRTLIEAGAYMRTPKRKPDSLSFDPKLPKSVRVYVAMWFRSPSGKRRVQAVREAYSQAQDR
;
A
#
# COMPACT_ATOMS: atom_id res chain seq x y z
N MET A 1 -36.66 4.26 3.86
CA MET A 1 -35.95 2.97 4.07
C MET A 1 -35.13 2.68 2.81
N GLY A 2 -33.84 3.01 2.82
CA GLY A 2 -33.00 2.87 1.63
C GLY A 2 -32.81 1.40 1.27
N ARG A 3 -33.16 1.00 0.05
CA ARG A 3 -32.88 -0.35 -0.44
C ARG A 3 -31.38 -0.60 -0.33
N ALA A 4 -30.99 -1.66 0.37
CA ALA A 4 -29.61 -2.13 0.35
C ALA A 4 -29.18 -2.28 -1.12
N ASN A 5 -27.99 -1.80 -1.45
CA ASN A 5 -27.45 -1.91 -2.80
C ASN A 5 -27.05 -3.38 -3.05
N VAL A 6 -28.03 -4.19 -3.46
CA VAL A 6 -27.89 -5.65 -3.71
C VAL A 6 -26.69 -5.96 -4.63
N PRO A 7 -26.44 -5.21 -5.72
CA PRO A 7 -25.21 -5.35 -6.51
C PRO A 7 -23.90 -5.24 -5.70
N THR A 8 -23.81 -4.28 -4.78
CA THR A 8 -22.62 -4.08 -3.93
C THR A 8 -22.44 -5.22 -2.93
N ALA A 9 -23.54 -5.77 -2.39
CA ALA A 9 -23.50 -6.91 -1.49
C ALA A 9 -23.01 -8.18 -2.22
N ASN A 10 -23.54 -8.46 -3.41
CA ASN A 10 -23.13 -9.62 -4.21
C ASN A 10 -21.64 -9.57 -4.59
N ALA A 11 -21.14 -8.40 -5.01
CA ALA A 11 -19.72 -8.21 -5.28
C ALA A 11 -18.84 -8.42 -4.04
N SER A 12 -19.33 -8.05 -2.86
CA SER A 12 -18.62 -8.24 -1.59
C SER A 12 -18.57 -9.71 -1.18
N ILE A 13 -19.65 -10.48 -1.39
CA ILE A 13 -19.69 -11.92 -1.14
C ILE A 13 -18.66 -12.65 -2.00
N LEU A 14 -18.62 -12.37 -3.30
CA LEU A 14 -17.64 -12.97 -4.21
C LEU A 14 -16.21 -12.66 -3.77
N ARG A 15 -15.93 -11.40 -3.40
CA ARG A 15 -14.62 -10.99 -2.90
C ARG A 15 -14.21 -11.76 -1.65
N LEU A 16 -15.13 -11.98 -0.71
CA LEU A 16 -14.87 -12.76 0.50
C LEU A 16 -14.61 -14.23 0.19
N GLN A 17 -15.37 -14.84 -0.72
CA GLN A 17 -15.16 -16.23 -1.13
C GLN A 17 -13.80 -16.43 -1.80
N THR A 18 -13.42 -15.54 -2.71
CA THR A 18 -12.09 -15.56 -3.34
C THR A 18 -10.98 -15.36 -2.31
N LEU A 19 -11.18 -14.46 -1.34
CA LEU A 19 -10.21 -14.22 -0.29
C LEU A 19 -10.02 -15.46 0.59
N LEU A 20 -11.10 -16.08 1.05
CA LEU A 20 -11.04 -17.29 1.87
C LEU A 20 -10.27 -18.41 1.15
N GLY A 21 -10.60 -18.66 -0.12
CA GLY A 21 -9.87 -19.65 -0.91
C GLY A 21 -8.38 -19.32 -1.05
N TRP A 22 -8.03 -18.04 -1.18
CA TRP A 22 -6.63 -17.60 -1.19
C TRP A 22 -5.94 -17.85 0.15
N CYS A 23 -6.58 -17.49 1.28
CA CYS A 23 -6.05 -17.72 2.62
C CYS A 23 -5.78 -19.21 2.88
N ASP A 24 -6.73 -20.08 2.52
CA ASP A 24 -6.60 -21.54 2.67
C ASP A 24 -5.42 -22.08 1.86
N ASN A 25 -5.24 -21.58 0.63
CA ASN A 25 -4.12 -21.97 -0.22
C ASN A 25 -2.78 -21.50 0.38
N MET A 26 -2.71 -20.28 0.91
CA MET A 26 -1.49 -19.76 1.55
C MET A 26 -1.07 -20.57 2.79
N LEU A 27 -2.03 -21.10 3.56
CA LEU A 27 -1.74 -21.95 4.71
C LEU A 27 -1.29 -23.37 4.30
N LYS A 28 -1.87 -23.93 3.23
CA LYS A 28 -1.49 -25.25 2.71
C LYS A 28 -0.15 -25.25 1.99
N ASP A 29 0.14 -24.18 1.25
CA ASP A 29 1.33 -24.02 0.43
C ASP A 29 2.49 -23.36 1.17
N GLU A 30 2.51 -23.43 2.51
CA GLU A 30 3.55 -22.80 3.32
C GLU A 30 4.97 -23.24 2.89
N SER A 31 5.14 -24.51 2.50
CA SER A 31 6.41 -25.05 2.01
C SER A 31 6.88 -24.46 0.67
N LYS A 32 5.98 -23.85 -0.10
CA LYS A 32 6.29 -23.13 -1.36
C LYS A 32 6.63 -21.67 -1.12
N LEU A 33 6.38 -21.16 0.09
CA LEU A 33 6.69 -19.79 0.45
C LEU A 33 8.18 -19.64 0.73
N ARG A 34 8.68 -18.44 0.46
CA ARG A 34 10.09 -18.12 0.63
C ARG A 34 10.44 -17.98 2.10
N THR A 35 11.59 -18.55 2.48
CA THR A 35 12.21 -18.41 3.82
C THR A 35 13.56 -17.68 3.76
N SER A 36 13.90 -17.10 2.62
CA SER A 36 15.14 -16.31 2.48
C SER A 36 15.04 -14.96 3.21
N PRO A 37 16.16 -14.22 3.38
CA PRO A 37 16.15 -12.94 4.08
C PRO A 37 15.12 -11.94 3.55
N LYS A 38 14.64 -11.06 4.44
CA LYS A 38 13.60 -10.07 4.11
C LYS A 38 14.15 -8.98 3.19
N ASN A 39 13.49 -8.79 2.05
CA ASN A 39 13.79 -7.75 1.07
C ASN A 39 13.22 -6.39 1.49
N TYR A 40 13.53 -5.34 0.73
CA TYR A 40 12.97 -4.01 0.98
C TYR A 40 11.43 -4.00 0.93
N HIS A 41 10.83 -4.68 -0.05
CA HIS A 41 9.38 -4.79 -0.19
C HIS A 41 8.72 -5.52 0.99
N ASP A 42 9.40 -6.50 1.57
CA ASP A 42 8.93 -7.23 2.76
C ASP A 42 8.85 -6.30 3.98
N ARG A 43 9.85 -5.42 4.13
CA ARG A 43 9.89 -4.43 5.23
C ARG A 43 8.79 -3.40 5.06
N VAL A 44 8.64 -2.83 3.86
CA VAL A 44 7.57 -1.87 3.54
C VAL A 44 6.20 -2.50 3.82
N PHE A 45 5.96 -3.71 3.32
CA PHE A 45 4.69 -4.40 3.50
C PHE A 45 4.36 -4.65 4.98
N LYS A 46 5.34 -5.07 5.79
CA LYS A 46 5.15 -5.25 7.23
C LYS A 46 4.72 -3.95 7.92
N GLU A 47 5.39 -2.84 7.62
CA GLU A 47 5.07 -1.54 8.23
C GLU A 47 3.70 -1.02 7.74
N GLU A 48 3.35 -1.27 6.48
CA GLU A 48 2.01 -0.96 5.94
C GLU A 48 0.91 -1.77 6.64
N ILE A 49 1.14 -3.06 6.94
CA ILE A 49 0.20 -3.87 7.72
C ILE A 49 -0.04 -3.23 9.09
N ILE A 50 1.03 -2.88 9.81
CA ILE A 50 0.94 -2.26 11.14
C ILE A 50 0.19 -0.92 11.06
N GLY A 51 0.54 -0.08 10.07
CA GLY A 51 -0.10 1.22 9.86
C GLY A 51 -1.61 1.12 9.64
N HIS A 52 -2.05 0.22 8.75
CA HIS A 52 -3.48 0.03 8.48
C HIS A 52 -4.23 -0.51 9.71
N ILE A 53 -3.62 -1.44 10.45
CA ILE A 53 -4.23 -1.98 11.67
C ILE A 53 -4.43 -0.89 12.73
N ASN A 54 -3.44 -0.02 12.93
CA ASN A 54 -3.56 1.10 13.87
C ASN A 54 -4.65 2.10 13.44
N ILE A 55 -4.72 2.43 12.15
CA ILE A 55 -5.77 3.32 11.59
C ILE A 55 -7.16 2.68 11.76
N THR A 56 -7.30 1.41 11.43
CA THR A 56 -8.56 0.67 11.57
C THR A 56 -9.01 0.61 13.02
N LYS A 57 -8.07 0.36 13.96
CA LYS A 57 -8.35 0.43 15.40
C LYS A 57 -8.86 1.81 15.81
N HIS A 58 -8.19 2.88 15.39
CA HIS A 58 -8.63 4.24 15.69
C HIS A 58 -10.05 4.54 15.18
N HIS A 59 -10.40 4.04 13.99
CA HIS A 59 -11.75 4.18 13.45
C HIS A 59 -12.78 3.34 14.20
N TYR A 60 -12.43 2.14 14.67
CA TYR A 60 -13.30 1.37 15.57
C TYR A 60 -13.54 2.11 16.89
N ASP A 61 -12.47 2.63 17.51
CA ASP A 61 -12.55 3.36 18.78
C ASP A 61 -13.38 4.67 18.62
N SER A 62 -13.36 5.26 17.42
CA SER A 62 -14.13 6.47 17.06
C SER A 62 -15.52 6.15 16.48
N THR A 63 -15.95 4.89 16.45
CA THR A 63 -17.23 4.41 15.88
C THR A 63 -17.46 4.70 14.38
N SER A 64 -16.39 4.98 13.64
CA SER A 64 -16.40 5.25 12.20
C SER A 64 -16.29 3.95 11.39
N PHE A 65 -17.33 3.12 11.42
CA PHE A 65 -17.31 1.78 10.80
C PHE A 65 -17.07 1.77 9.28
N LYS A 66 -17.49 2.84 8.58
CA LYS A 66 -17.25 2.98 7.13
C LYS A 66 -15.76 3.07 6.83
N ASP A 67 -15.02 3.88 7.59
CA ASP A 67 -13.58 4.06 7.41
C ASP A 67 -12.80 2.87 7.98
N ALA A 68 -13.28 2.26 9.08
CA ALA A 68 -12.73 1.00 9.57
C ALA A 68 -12.79 -0.10 8.50
N LEU A 69 -13.90 -0.22 7.76
CA LEU A 69 -14.02 -1.15 6.63
C LEU A 69 -13.10 -0.76 5.46
N LYS A 70 -13.01 0.54 5.13
CA LYS A 70 -12.11 1.03 4.09
C LYS A 70 -10.66 0.61 4.35
N TYR A 71 -10.12 0.97 5.51
CA TYR A 71 -8.72 0.75 5.84
C TYR A 71 -8.43 -0.70 6.28
N GLY A 72 -9.37 -1.33 6.99
CA GLY A 72 -9.20 -2.68 7.53
C GLY A 72 -9.44 -3.80 6.54
N PHE A 73 -10.12 -3.51 5.42
CA PHE A 73 -10.42 -4.53 4.41
C PHE A 73 -9.98 -4.11 3.01
N TYR A 74 -10.49 -2.99 2.48
CA TYR A 74 -10.23 -2.63 1.09
C TYR A 74 -8.76 -2.21 0.85
N GLU A 75 -8.25 -1.25 1.63
CA GLU A 75 -6.85 -0.83 1.50
C GLU A 75 -5.88 -1.91 2.00
N PHE A 76 -6.29 -2.69 3.00
CA PHE A 76 -5.52 -3.82 3.50
C PHE A 76 -5.30 -4.91 2.43
N GLN A 77 -6.32 -5.19 1.62
CA GLN A 77 -6.18 -6.06 0.46
C GLN A 77 -5.36 -5.43 -0.66
N ASN A 78 -5.50 -4.12 -0.87
CA ASN A 78 -4.76 -3.38 -1.89
C ASN A 78 -3.24 -3.45 -1.66
N ILE A 79 -2.77 -3.20 -0.43
CA ILE A 79 -1.34 -3.32 -0.10
C ILE A 79 -0.83 -4.76 -0.29
N CYS A 80 -1.65 -5.77 0.05
CA CYS A 80 -1.28 -7.17 -0.14
C CYS A 80 -1.22 -7.53 -1.63
N GLY A 81 -2.18 -7.05 -2.42
CA GLY A 81 -2.21 -7.24 -3.88
C GLY A 81 -0.96 -6.66 -4.52
N TRP A 82 -0.62 -5.41 -4.19
CA TRP A 82 0.58 -4.75 -4.70
C TRP A 82 1.86 -5.46 -4.26
N TYR A 83 1.96 -5.87 -2.99
CA TYR A 83 3.11 -6.63 -2.52
C TYR A 83 3.31 -7.88 -3.38
N ARG A 84 2.26 -8.70 -3.58
CA ARG A 84 2.32 -9.89 -4.44
C ARG A 84 2.76 -9.59 -5.88
N GLU A 85 2.36 -8.46 -6.45
CA GLU A 85 2.78 -8.05 -7.79
C GLU A 85 4.29 -7.78 -7.84
N VAL A 86 4.82 -7.04 -6.87
CA VAL A 86 6.23 -6.64 -6.86
C VAL A 86 7.17 -7.79 -6.53
N ILE A 87 6.70 -8.79 -5.79
CA ILE A 87 7.46 -9.99 -5.46
C ILE A 87 7.09 -11.21 -6.31
N ALA A 88 6.40 -11.02 -7.45
CA ALA A 88 5.94 -12.12 -8.29
C ALA A 88 7.08 -13.06 -8.73
N ASP A 89 8.27 -12.51 -9.01
CA ASP A 89 9.45 -13.28 -9.45
C ASP A 89 10.15 -14.04 -8.31
N VAL A 90 10.07 -13.53 -7.09
CA VAL A 90 10.85 -14.02 -5.93
C VAL A 90 9.98 -14.83 -4.96
N GLY A 91 8.67 -14.62 -4.97
CA GLY A 91 7.72 -15.27 -4.09
C GLY A 91 7.57 -14.61 -2.71
N MET A 92 6.42 -14.90 -2.10
CA MET A 92 6.00 -14.31 -0.82
C MET A 92 6.73 -14.92 0.36
N HIS A 93 7.13 -14.08 1.31
CA HIS A 93 7.80 -14.55 2.52
C HIS A 93 6.80 -15.24 3.47
N ALA A 94 7.13 -16.44 3.94
CA ALA A 94 6.27 -17.26 4.79
C ALA A 94 5.80 -16.50 6.05
N ASP A 95 6.75 -15.91 6.80
CA ASP A 95 6.42 -15.07 7.97
C ASP A 95 5.41 -13.97 7.68
N LEU A 96 5.52 -13.29 6.54
CA LEU A 96 4.66 -12.14 6.22
C LEU A 96 3.28 -12.57 5.79
N ALA A 97 3.17 -13.69 5.06
CA ALA A 97 1.88 -14.30 4.77
C ALA A 97 1.15 -14.67 6.06
N LYS A 98 1.84 -15.33 7.00
CA LYS A 98 1.28 -15.67 8.33
C LYS A 98 0.93 -14.43 9.14
N TYR A 99 1.80 -13.41 9.11
CA TYR A 99 1.58 -12.16 9.83
C TYR A 99 0.33 -11.43 9.32
N TRP A 100 0.12 -11.40 8.00
CA TRP A 100 -1.08 -10.83 7.38
C TRP A 100 -2.36 -11.62 7.69
N LEU A 101 -2.28 -12.96 7.75
CA LEU A 101 -3.44 -13.85 7.91
C LEU A 101 -3.93 -14.01 9.35
N VAL A 102 -3.01 -14.30 10.28
CA VAL A 102 -3.36 -14.87 11.59
C VAL A 102 -3.13 -13.87 12.71
N ARG A 103 -2.23 -12.90 12.53
CA ARG A 103 -1.74 -12.09 13.63
C ARG A 103 -2.29 -10.68 13.56
N TRP A 104 -3.27 -10.40 14.42
CA TRP A 104 -3.46 -9.03 14.88
C TRP A 104 -2.25 -8.64 15.76
N PRO A 105 -1.46 -7.61 15.41
CA PRO A 105 -0.38 -7.16 16.25
C PRO A 105 -0.92 -6.61 17.57
N GLY A 106 -0.14 -6.78 18.63
CA GLY A 106 -0.47 -6.22 19.93
C GLY A 106 -0.62 -4.69 19.84
N PRO A 107 -1.53 -4.09 20.62
CA PRO A 107 -1.69 -2.64 20.66
C PRO A 107 -0.36 -1.97 21.02
N GLY A 108 0.04 -0.96 20.25
CA GLY A 108 1.19 -0.10 20.56
C GLY A 108 2.44 -0.27 19.69
N CYS A 109 2.41 -1.08 18.63
CA CYS A 109 3.51 -1.08 17.67
C CYS A 109 3.47 0.18 16.78
N THR A 110 4.50 1.01 16.89
CA THR A 110 4.68 2.21 16.07
C THR A 110 5.12 1.79 14.67
N ALA A 111 4.32 2.11 13.66
CA ALA A 111 4.69 1.89 12.26
C ALA A 111 5.74 2.91 11.81
N ASP A 112 6.72 2.47 11.02
CA ASP A 112 7.65 3.40 10.39
C ASP A 112 6.96 4.17 9.26
N ARG A 113 6.63 5.43 9.56
CA ARG A 113 5.96 6.34 8.61
C ARG A 113 6.78 6.55 7.34
N THR A 114 8.12 6.55 7.42
CA THR A 114 8.97 6.79 6.25
C THR A 114 8.88 5.65 5.24
N LEU A 115 8.80 4.40 5.73
CA LEU A 115 8.64 3.23 4.88
C LEU A 115 7.24 3.15 4.27
N ILE A 116 6.20 3.55 5.01
CA ILE A 116 4.83 3.65 4.48
C ILE A 116 4.76 4.70 3.36
N GLU A 117 5.32 5.88 3.58
CA GLU A 117 5.34 6.96 2.59
C GLU A 117 6.14 6.58 1.34
N ALA A 118 7.27 5.87 1.51
CA ALA A 118 8.02 5.30 0.39
C ALA A 118 7.20 4.25 -0.37
N GLY A 119 6.49 3.37 0.34
CA GLY A 119 5.55 2.40 -0.22
C GLY A 119 4.46 3.06 -1.07
N ALA A 120 3.81 4.09 -0.53
CA ALA A 120 2.82 4.88 -1.25
C ALA A 120 3.42 5.56 -2.49
N TYR A 121 4.61 6.15 -2.38
CA TYR A 121 5.29 6.78 -3.51
C TYR A 121 5.57 5.80 -4.66
N MET A 122 6.01 4.57 -4.36
CA MET A 122 6.23 3.53 -5.36
C MET A 122 4.94 3.10 -6.07
N ARG A 123 3.79 3.17 -5.39
CA ARG A 123 2.46 2.84 -5.95
C ARG A 123 1.85 3.95 -6.79
N THR A 124 2.33 5.19 -6.68
CA THR A 124 1.75 6.31 -7.45
C THR A 124 1.98 6.14 -8.96
N PRO A 125 0.90 6.06 -9.78
CA PRO A 125 1.05 6.00 -11.23
C PRO A 125 1.72 7.28 -11.71
N LYS A 126 2.87 7.14 -12.39
CA LYS A 126 3.54 8.28 -13.01
C LYS A 126 2.82 8.65 -14.31
N ARG A 127 2.69 9.96 -14.57
CA ARG A 127 2.09 10.47 -15.80
C ARG A 127 2.83 9.87 -17.00
N LYS A 128 2.10 9.16 -17.85
CA LYS A 128 2.66 8.68 -19.13
C LYS A 128 2.90 9.90 -20.03
N PRO A 129 4.06 10.02 -20.68
CA PRO A 129 4.28 11.07 -21.65
C PRO A 129 3.28 10.95 -22.81
N ASP A 130 2.84 12.09 -23.35
CA ASP A 130 1.79 12.17 -24.38
C ASP A 130 2.16 11.46 -25.70
N SER A 131 3.43 11.15 -25.92
CA SER A 131 3.93 10.42 -27.09
C SER A 131 4.60 9.11 -26.69
N LEU A 132 3.82 8.02 -26.69
CA LEU A 132 4.35 6.66 -26.76
C LEU A 132 4.04 6.10 -28.16
N SER A 133 4.65 6.65 -29.22
CA SER A 133 4.71 5.92 -30.48
C SER A 133 5.68 4.77 -30.27
N PHE A 134 5.14 3.56 -30.06
CA PHE A 134 5.92 2.35 -29.93
C PHE A 134 6.67 2.08 -31.24
N ASP A 135 7.99 2.30 -31.24
CA ASP A 135 8.87 1.95 -32.36
C ASP A 135 9.71 0.71 -31.96
N PRO A 136 9.45 -0.46 -32.56
CA PRO A 136 10.14 -1.70 -32.23
C PRO A 136 11.62 -1.72 -32.65
N LYS A 137 12.11 -0.74 -33.43
CA LYS A 137 13.49 -0.71 -33.94
C LYS A 137 14.49 0.04 -33.04
N LEU A 138 14.03 0.81 -32.06
CA LEU A 138 14.91 1.60 -31.20
C LEU A 138 15.40 0.80 -29.97
N PRO A 139 16.65 1.00 -29.52
CA PRO A 139 17.15 0.37 -28.30
C PRO A 139 16.32 0.82 -27.10
N LYS A 140 15.75 -0.17 -26.41
CA LYS A 140 14.85 0.00 -25.28
C LYS A 140 15.65 0.42 -24.04
N SER A 141 15.75 1.73 -23.78
CA SER A 141 16.32 2.22 -22.53
C SER A 141 15.36 3.18 -21.84
N VAL A 142 15.17 2.97 -20.54
CA VAL A 142 14.45 3.90 -19.67
C VAL A 142 15.49 4.60 -18.82
N ARG A 143 15.53 5.93 -18.87
CA ARG A 143 16.37 6.75 -17.98
C ARG A 143 15.48 7.39 -16.92
N VAL A 144 15.70 7.02 -15.68
CA VAL A 144 15.06 7.63 -14.52
C VAL A 144 16.02 8.65 -13.93
N TYR A 145 15.60 9.91 -13.87
CA TYR A 145 16.37 10.97 -13.24
C TYR A 145 15.75 11.29 -11.88
N VAL A 146 16.58 11.22 -10.83
CA VAL A 146 16.20 11.63 -9.48
C VAL A 146 17.01 12.87 -9.14
N ALA A 147 16.32 13.98 -8.86
CA ALA A 147 16.98 15.19 -8.39
C ALA A 147 17.30 15.04 -6.89
N MET A 148 18.57 15.20 -6.52
CA MET A 148 18.98 15.20 -5.11
C MET A 148 18.64 16.51 -4.38
N TRP A 149 18.37 17.59 -5.13
CA TRP A 149 17.96 18.89 -4.60
C TRP A 149 17.12 19.64 -5.64
N PHE A 150 16.31 20.59 -5.18
CA PHE A 150 15.60 21.50 -6.09
C PHE A 150 16.59 22.29 -6.94
N ARG A 151 16.49 22.14 -8.26
CA ARG A 151 17.48 22.65 -9.21
C ARG A 151 17.35 24.15 -9.49
N SER A 152 16.16 24.73 -9.30
CA SER A 152 15.90 26.15 -9.57
C SER A 152 15.84 26.97 -8.28
N PRO A 153 16.51 28.15 -8.21
CA PRO A 153 16.34 29.11 -7.12
C PRO A 153 14.88 29.53 -6.93
N SER A 154 14.10 29.65 -8.02
CA SER A 154 12.67 29.98 -7.96
C SER A 154 11.84 28.83 -7.40
N GLY A 155 12.23 27.57 -7.68
CA GLY A 155 11.60 26.39 -7.07
C GLY A 155 11.86 26.31 -5.56
N LYS A 156 13.10 26.55 -5.13
CA LYS A 156 13.47 26.63 -3.71
C LYS A 156 12.68 27.72 -2.99
N ARG A 157 12.59 28.93 -3.58
CA ARG A 157 11.83 30.05 -3.02
C ARG A 157 10.35 29.75 -2.86
N ARG A 158 9.72 29.07 -3.84
CA ARG A 158 8.30 28.67 -3.74
C ARG A 158 8.06 27.69 -2.60
N VAL A 159 8.90 26.65 -2.47
CA VAL A 159 8.78 25.68 -1.37
C VAL A 159 9.04 26.36 -0.02
N GLN A 160 10.03 27.25 0.04
CA GLN A 160 10.36 28.00 1.25
C GLN A 160 9.20 28.94 1.66
N ALA A 161 8.61 29.67 0.72
CA ALA A 161 7.47 30.53 0.98
C ALA A 161 6.25 29.75 1.48
N VAL A 162 5.98 28.56 0.90
CA VAL A 162 4.92 27.67 1.39
C VAL A 162 5.23 27.17 2.80
N ARG A 163 6.48 26.79 3.06
CA ARG A 163 6.91 26.34 4.39
C ARG A 163 6.78 27.43 5.45
N GLU A 164 7.09 28.67 5.11
CA GLU A 164 6.98 29.82 6.01
C GLU A 164 5.52 30.24 6.24
N ALA A 165 4.67 30.10 5.22
CA ALA A 165 3.24 30.34 5.34
C ALA A 165 2.48 29.20 6.03
N TYR A 166 3.08 28.01 6.14
CA TYR A 166 2.46 26.84 6.73
C TYR A 166 2.42 26.94 8.26
N SER A 167 1.20 26.90 8.83
CA SER A 167 0.96 26.79 10.26
C SER A 167 0.15 25.54 10.56
N GLN A 168 0.71 24.64 11.36
CA GLN A 168 0.06 23.39 11.75
C GLN A 168 -1.28 23.60 12.48
N ALA A 169 -1.50 24.77 13.10
CA ALA A 169 -2.74 25.11 13.79
C ALA A 169 -3.91 25.48 12.84
N GLN A 170 -3.62 25.82 11.59
CA GLN A 170 -4.62 26.21 10.58
C GLN A 170 -4.94 25.08 9.59
N ASP A 171 -4.20 23.97 9.65
CA ASP A 171 -4.36 22.79 8.80
C ASP A 171 -5.37 21.84 9.48
N ARG A 172 -6.64 21.88 9.04
CA ARG A 172 -7.75 21.08 9.59
C ARG A 172 -8.04 19.85 8.76
#